data_AF-A0A7S0T0L6-F1
#
_entry.id   AF-A0A7S0T0L6-F1
#
_cell.length_a   1.000
_cell.length_b   1.000
_cell.length_c   1.000
_cell.angle_alpha   90.00
_cell.angle_beta   90.00
_cell.angle_gamma   90.00
#
_symmetry.space_group_name_H-M   'P 1'
#
loop_
_entity.id
_entity.type
_entity.pdbx_description
1 polymer ?
#
loop_
_entity_poly.entity_id
_entity_poly.type
_entity_poly.pdbx_seq_one_letter_code
_entity_poly.pdbx_strand_id
1 'polypeptide(L)'
;ISERDERQIAQDFSIRNHNDIPRLQEAASRHAGQVASVCGPMGWGDMEVLVTRLQDRITAGAQEEILCLTSIPMIGAVRARVLYTAGYRTPEAILKMSPKKLASVLESCRGSKGGEMRAAKTILQGARRLCEEQRRAVREESEAKLRELEQLPDIDEDDEGGATDTDDGDE
;
A
#
# COMPACT_ATOMS: atom_id res chain seq x y z
N ILE A 1 1.36 14.98 2.57
CA ILE A 1 2.33 13.87 2.68
C ILE A 1 3.19 13.90 3.95
N SER A 2 3.54 15.07 4.49
CA SER A 2 4.28 15.20 5.77
C SER A 2 3.38 15.33 7.00
N GLU A 3 2.06 15.08 6.85
CA GLU A 3 1.08 15.10 7.94
C GLU A 3 1.02 16.40 8.76
N ARG A 4 1.35 17.52 8.11
CA ARG A 4 1.16 18.86 8.68
C ARG A 4 -0.32 19.24 8.65
N ASP A 5 -0.73 20.04 9.62
CA ASP A 5 -2.09 20.60 9.68
C ASP A 5 -2.35 21.51 8.47
N GLU A 6 -3.51 21.38 7.83
CA GLU A 6 -3.86 22.14 6.63
C GLU A 6 -3.80 23.65 6.86
N ARG A 7 -4.11 24.13 8.08
CA ARG A 7 -4.05 25.55 8.40
C ARG A 7 -2.62 26.05 8.48
N GLN A 8 -1.73 25.24 9.04
CA GLN A 8 -0.30 25.55 9.09
C GLN A 8 0.28 25.58 7.67
N ILE A 9 -0.08 24.62 6.82
CA ILE A 9 0.32 24.63 5.40
C ILE A 9 -0.19 25.90 4.71
N ALA A 10 -1.44 26.27 4.91
CA ALA A 10 -2.00 27.47 4.29
C ALA A 10 -1.25 28.74 4.73
N GLN A 11 -0.88 28.83 6.01
CA GLN A 11 -0.11 29.93 6.57
C GLN A 11 1.32 29.98 6.01
N ASP A 12 2.05 28.87 6.06
CA ASP A 12 3.45 28.77 5.62
C ASP A 12 3.61 29.10 4.13
N PHE A 13 2.69 28.63 3.30
CA PHE A 13 2.75 28.78 1.84
C PHE A 13 1.88 29.94 1.32
N SER A 14 1.37 30.81 2.20
CA SER A 14 0.55 31.97 1.82
C SER A 14 -0.64 31.62 0.92
N ILE A 15 -1.26 30.46 1.16
CA ILE A 15 -2.44 30.00 0.43
C ILE A 15 -3.65 30.77 0.96
N ARG A 16 -4.28 31.57 0.10
CA ARG A 16 -5.40 32.44 0.47
C ARG A 16 -6.61 31.67 1.03
N ASN A 17 -6.86 30.47 0.52
CA ASN A 17 -7.99 29.65 0.92
C ASN A 17 -7.53 28.20 1.17
N HIS A 18 -7.53 27.76 2.43
CA HIS A 18 -7.17 26.39 2.80
C HIS A 18 -8.04 25.32 2.11
N ASN A 19 -9.26 25.67 1.68
CA ASN A 19 -10.14 24.79 0.90
C ASN A 19 -9.58 24.45 -0.50
N ASP A 20 -8.56 25.16 -0.98
CA ASP A 20 -7.88 24.84 -2.23
C ASP A 20 -6.88 23.69 -2.08
N ILE A 21 -6.45 23.38 -0.84
CA ILE A 21 -5.46 22.32 -0.57
C ILE A 21 -5.96 20.94 -1.01
N PRO A 22 -7.19 20.49 -0.66
CA PRO A 22 -7.70 19.20 -1.13
C PRO A 22 -7.81 19.12 -2.66
N ARG A 23 -8.22 20.21 -3.32
CA ARG A 23 -8.31 20.28 -4.79
C ARG A 23 -6.92 20.16 -5.43
N LEU A 24 -5.92 20.84 -4.87
CA LEU A 24 -4.53 20.74 -5.34
C LEU A 24 -3.98 19.32 -5.12
N GLN A 25 -4.27 18.71 -3.96
CA GLN A 25 -3.86 17.35 -3.64
C GLN A 25 -4.46 16.34 -4.61
N GLU A 26 -5.75 16.44 -4.92
CA GLU A 26 -6.42 15.58 -5.89
C GLU A 26 -5.80 15.74 -7.29
N ALA A 27 -5.55 16.98 -7.72
CA ALA A 27 -4.88 17.25 -8.99
C ALA A 27 -3.48 16.64 -9.02
N ALA A 28 -2.67 16.84 -7.98
CA ALA A 28 -1.32 16.31 -7.89
C ALA A 28 -1.29 14.77 -7.90
N SER A 29 -2.22 14.11 -7.20
CA SER A 29 -2.37 12.65 -7.23
C SER A 29 -2.69 12.16 -8.64
N ARG A 30 -3.65 12.81 -9.33
CA ARG A 30 -4.00 12.45 -10.71
C ARG A 30 -2.81 12.60 -11.66
N HIS A 31 -2.03 13.68 -11.53
CA HIS A 31 -0.84 13.90 -12.35
C HIS A 31 0.25 12.86 -12.05
N ALA A 32 0.46 12.48 -10.78
CA ALA A 32 1.38 11.41 -10.43
C ALA A 32 0.97 10.09 -11.11
N GLY A 33 -0.30 9.73 -11.09
CA GLY A 33 -0.80 8.54 -11.80
C GLY A 33 -0.60 8.62 -13.31
N GLN A 34 -0.80 9.79 -13.92
CA GLN A 34 -0.50 10.00 -15.34
C GLN A 34 0.99 9.78 -15.63
N VAL A 35 1.88 10.37 -14.82
CA VAL A 35 3.33 10.18 -14.97
C VAL A 35 3.71 8.71 -14.84
N ALA A 36 3.21 8.00 -13.82
CA ALA A 36 3.46 6.57 -13.63
C ALA A 36 3.04 5.75 -14.87
N SER A 37 1.87 6.04 -15.45
CA SER A 37 1.35 5.31 -16.62
C SER A 37 2.20 5.46 -17.89
N VAL A 38 3.01 6.53 -18.01
CA VAL A 38 3.93 6.71 -19.15
C VAL A 38 5.29 6.09 -18.85
N CYS A 39 5.71 6.02 -17.58
CA CYS A 39 6.98 5.42 -17.19
C CYS A 39 7.11 3.95 -17.62
N GLY A 40 6.05 3.15 -17.46
CA GLY A 40 6.05 1.74 -17.88
C GLY A 40 6.37 1.54 -19.36
N PRO A 41 5.58 2.12 -20.29
CA PRO A 41 5.83 2.05 -21.73
C PRO A 41 7.18 2.60 -22.19
N MET A 42 7.78 3.54 -21.45
CA MET A 42 9.12 4.08 -21.74
C MET A 42 10.26 3.17 -21.24
N GLY A 43 9.93 2.04 -20.61
CA GLY A 43 10.91 1.12 -20.02
C GLY A 43 11.45 1.62 -18.67
N TRP A 44 10.80 2.59 -18.03
CA TRP A 44 11.22 3.17 -16.75
C TRP A 44 10.44 2.56 -15.58
N GLY A 45 10.47 1.24 -15.46
CA GLY A 45 9.70 0.50 -14.45
C GLY A 45 9.99 0.92 -13.00
N ASP A 46 11.26 1.19 -12.67
CA ASP A 46 11.63 1.67 -11.34
C ASP A 46 10.95 3.01 -11.01
N MET A 47 10.90 3.93 -11.99
CA MET A 47 10.24 5.21 -11.83
C MET A 47 8.73 5.06 -11.73
N GLU A 48 8.12 4.15 -12.51
CA GLU A 48 6.70 3.83 -12.39
C GLU A 48 6.33 3.42 -10.96
N VAL A 49 7.11 2.53 -10.35
CA VAL A 49 6.90 2.08 -8.97
C VAL A 49 7.05 3.23 -7.98
N LEU A 50 8.12 4.03 -8.10
CA LEU A 50 8.37 5.17 -7.20
C LEU A 50 7.26 6.23 -7.30
N VAL A 51 6.80 6.55 -8.50
CA VAL A 51 5.76 7.55 -8.73
C VAL A 51 4.39 7.03 -8.27
N THR A 52 4.10 5.73 -8.43
CA THR A 52 2.88 5.11 -7.91
C THR A 52 2.83 5.19 -6.38
N ARG A 53 3.93 4.87 -5.68
CA ARG A 53 3.98 5.04 -4.22
C ARG A 53 3.82 6.49 -3.79
N LEU A 54 4.37 7.43 -4.56
CA LEU A 54 4.20 8.85 -4.31
C LEU A 54 2.73 9.27 -4.50
N GLN A 55 2.06 8.76 -5.53
CA GLN A 55 0.63 8.98 -5.75
C GLN A 55 -0.20 8.54 -4.53
N ASP A 56 0.06 7.36 -3.97
CA ASP A 56 -0.66 6.87 -2.78
C ASP A 56 -0.46 7.82 -1.58
N ARG A 57 0.78 8.27 -1.36
CA ARG A 57 1.10 9.25 -0.31
C ARG A 57 0.39 10.58 -0.51
N ILE A 58 0.36 11.09 -1.74
CA ILE A 58 -0.34 12.33 -2.08
C ILE A 58 -1.84 12.16 -1.85
N THR A 59 -2.43 11.06 -2.33
CA THR A 59 -3.86 10.77 -2.21
C THR A 59 -4.29 10.73 -0.74
N ALA A 60 -3.57 9.98 0.09
CA ALA A 60 -3.87 9.87 1.52
C ALA A 60 -3.47 11.13 2.32
N GLY A 61 -2.61 11.98 1.77
CA GLY A 61 -2.01 13.12 2.49
C GLY A 61 -0.99 12.70 3.56
N ALA A 62 -0.58 11.44 3.59
CA ALA A 62 0.08 10.77 4.71
C ALA A 62 1.51 10.31 4.39
N GLN A 63 2.27 9.91 5.42
CA GLN A 63 3.53 9.19 5.26
C GLN A 63 3.30 7.71 4.91
N GLU A 64 4.32 7.09 4.30
CA GLU A 64 4.26 5.71 3.79
C GLU A 64 3.89 4.68 4.87
N GLU A 65 4.42 4.86 6.08
CA GLU A 65 4.23 3.93 7.21
C GLU A 65 2.78 3.80 7.71
N ILE A 66 1.92 4.80 7.44
CA ILE A 66 0.52 4.76 7.85
C ILE A 66 -0.45 4.50 6.68
N LEU A 67 0.06 4.36 5.45
CA LEU A 67 -0.80 4.18 4.27
C LEU A 67 -1.69 2.95 4.38
N CYS A 68 -1.15 1.84 4.88
CA CYS A 68 -1.88 0.59 5.08
C CYS A 68 -3.11 0.76 6.00
N LEU A 69 -3.08 1.73 6.91
CA LEU A 69 -4.20 2.06 7.78
C LEU A 69 -5.22 2.97 7.10
N THR A 70 -4.75 3.91 6.26
CA THR A 70 -5.63 4.83 5.53
C THR A 70 -6.48 4.17 4.46
N SER A 71 -6.08 2.97 4.00
CA SER A 71 -6.90 2.13 3.12
C SER A 71 -8.20 1.64 3.78
N ILE A 72 -8.29 1.66 5.12
CA ILE A 72 -9.49 1.24 5.83
C ILE A 72 -10.52 2.39 5.84
N PRO A 73 -11.79 2.12 5.48
CA PRO A 73 -12.84 3.13 5.53
C PRO A 73 -12.94 3.83 6.88
N MET A 74 -13.21 5.13 6.87
CA MET A 74 -13.29 6.00 8.05
C MET A 74 -11.96 6.24 8.79
N ILE A 75 -10.82 5.80 8.24
CA ILE A 75 -9.49 6.13 8.74
C ILE A 75 -8.81 7.11 7.78
N GLY A 76 -8.88 8.41 8.10
CA GLY A 76 -8.03 9.43 7.45
C GLY A 76 -6.64 9.51 8.10
N ALA A 77 -5.74 10.32 7.53
CA ALA A 77 -4.36 10.48 7.99
C ALA A 77 -4.23 10.73 9.50
N VAL A 78 -5.07 11.60 10.08
CA VAL A 78 -5.04 11.92 11.52
C VAL A 78 -5.36 10.69 12.38
N ARG A 79 -6.42 9.93 12.03
CA ARG A 79 -6.81 8.73 12.77
C ARG A 79 -5.78 7.62 12.62
N ALA A 80 -5.24 7.46 11.40
CA ALA A 80 -4.17 6.50 11.12
C ALA A 80 -2.93 6.81 11.97
N ARG A 81 -2.53 8.08 12.09
CA ARG A 81 -1.40 8.50 12.92
C ARG A 81 -1.62 8.17 14.40
N VAL A 82 -2.80 8.44 14.96
CA VAL A 82 -3.12 8.11 16.36
C VAL A 82 -3.10 6.60 16.62
N LEU A 83 -3.62 5.80 15.68
CA LEU A 83 -3.55 4.34 15.77
C LEU A 83 -2.10 3.83 15.70
N TYR A 84 -1.31 4.41 14.80
CA TYR A 84 0.10 4.05 14.63
C TYR A 84 0.92 4.36 15.89
N THR A 85 0.74 5.54 16.50
CA THR A 85 1.42 5.91 17.75
C THR A 85 0.95 5.09 18.94
N ALA A 86 -0.31 4.62 18.94
CA ALA A 86 -0.82 3.65 19.91
C ALA A 86 -0.31 2.21 19.70
N GLY A 87 0.52 1.96 18.68
CA GLY A 87 1.13 0.65 18.39
C GLY A 87 0.35 -0.22 17.41
N TYR A 88 -0.76 0.26 16.86
CA TYR A 88 -1.60 -0.47 15.90
C TYR A 88 -1.20 -0.12 14.47
N ARG A 89 -0.14 -0.76 13.98
CA ARG A 89 0.49 -0.43 12.69
C ARG A 89 -0.06 -1.19 11.49
N THR A 90 -0.91 -2.20 11.70
CA THR A 90 -1.46 -3.03 10.61
C THR A 90 -2.98 -3.19 10.74
N PRO A 91 -3.70 -3.42 9.62
CA PRO A 91 -5.13 -3.75 9.65
C PRO A 91 -5.45 -4.95 10.54
N GLU A 92 -4.55 -5.95 10.57
CA GLU A 92 -4.68 -7.12 11.43
C GLU A 92 -4.56 -6.79 12.92
N ALA A 93 -3.69 -5.84 13.29
CA ALA A 93 -3.58 -5.38 14.67
C ALA A 93 -4.86 -4.68 15.13
N ILE A 94 -5.53 -3.94 14.24
CA ILE A 94 -6.83 -3.31 14.49
C ILE A 94 -7.92 -4.38 14.71
N LEU A 95 -7.93 -5.46 13.93
CA LEU A 95 -8.90 -6.55 14.07
C LEU A 95 -8.82 -7.29 15.41
N LYS A 96 -7.65 -7.32 16.03
CA LYS A 96 -7.45 -7.93 17.36
C LYS A 96 -8.01 -7.05 18.50
N MET A 97 -8.39 -5.81 18.23
CA MET A 97 -8.94 -4.90 19.23
C MET A 97 -10.44 -5.09 19.42
N SER A 98 -10.92 -4.80 20.63
CA SER A 98 -12.36 -4.68 20.86
C SER A 98 -12.89 -3.36 20.29
N PRO A 99 -14.16 -3.30 19.83
CA PRO A 99 -14.76 -2.06 19.32
C PRO A 99 -14.73 -0.91 20.33
N LYS A 100 -14.86 -1.22 21.63
CA LYS A 100 -14.77 -0.24 22.72
C LYS A 100 -13.37 0.38 22.83
N LYS A 101 -12.33 -0.46 22.75
CA LYS A 101 -10.93 0.00 22.81
C LYS A 101 -10.57 0.82 21.57
N LEU A 102 -11.06 0.42 20.40
CA LEU A 102 -10.86 1.19 19.18
C LEU A 102 -11.55 2.56 19.30
N ALA A 103 -12.80 2.60 19.77
CA ALA A 103 -13.51 3.85 20.00
C ALA A 103 -12.76 4.79 20.96
N SER A 104 -12.26 4.27 22.09
CA SER A 104 -11.52 5.10 23.06
C SER A 104 -10.20 5.65 22.50
N VAL A 105 -9.50 4.90 21.64
CA VAL A 105 -8.31 5.43 20.95
C VAL A 105 -8.71 6.52 19.95
N LEU A 106 -9.81 6.34 19.23
CA LEU A 106 -10.31 7.34 18.28
C LEU A 106 -10.82 8.61 18.95
N GLU A 107 -11.37 8.53 20.16
CA GLU A 107 -11.79 9.70 20.95
C GLU A 107 -10.63 10.66 21.26
N SER A 108 -9.40 10.14 21.33
CA SER A 108 -8.20 10.98 21.50
C SER A 108 -7.81 11.78 20.25
N CYS A 109 -8.43 11.50 19.09
CA CYS A 109 -8.17 12.23 17.85
C CYS A 109 -8.77 13.64 17.90
N ARG A 110 -7.98 14.64 17.47
CA ARG A 110 -8.48 16.00 17.28
C ARG A 110 -9.63 16.00 16.26
N GLY A 111 -10.77 16.60 16.62
CA GLY A 111 -11.95 16.66 15.77
C GLY A 111 -12.89 15.45 15.88
N SER A 112 -12.76 14.63 16.93
CA SER A 112 -13.77 13.63 17.26
C SER A 112 -15.14 14.29 17.50
N LYS A 113 -16.17 13.88 16.75
CA LYS A 113 -17.51 14.49 16.76
C LYS A 113 -18.53 13.66 17.55
N GLY A 114 -18.09 12.70 18.35
CA GLY A 114 -18.96 11.70 18.96
C GLY A 114 -19.36 10.62 17.95
N GLY A 115 -19.71 9.43 18.44
CA GLY A 115 -20.13 8.30 17.59
C GLY A 115 -18.97 7.41 17.13
N GLU A 116 -17.83 7.48 17.82
CA GLU A 116 -16.62 6.69 17.60
C GLU A 116 -16.91 5.20 17.69
N MET A 117 -17.89 4.80 18.50
CA MET A 117 -18.37 3.42 18.56
C MET A 117 -18.98 2.94 17.24
N ARG A 118 -19.72 3.80 16.52
CA ARG A 118 -20.27 3.44 15.19
C ARG A 118 -19.14 3.38 14.17
N ALA A 119 -18.26 4.39 14.18
CA ALA A 119 -17.07 4.41 13.32
C ALA A 119 -16.19 3.18 13.56
N ALA A 120 -15.97 2.78 14.81
CA ALA A 120 -15.18 1.61 15.19
C ALA A 120 -15.75 0.31 14.60
N LYS A 121 -17.09 0.14 14.60
CA LYS A 121 -17.72 -1.03 13.95
C LYS A 121 -17.48 -1.03 12.44
N THR A 122 -17.68 0.11 11.77
CA THR A 122 -17.43 0.23 10.32
C THR A 122 -15.95 0.02 9.98
N ILE A 123 -15.04 0.54 10.81
CA ILE A 123 -13.59 0.36 10.67
C ILE A 123 -13.22 -1.12 10.80
N LEU A 124 -13.75 -1.83 11.80
CA LEU A 124 -13.47 -3.26 11.98
C LEU A 124 -14.01 -4.10 10.81
N GLN A 125 -15.19 -3.76 10.30
CA GLN A 125 -15.74 -4.41 9.11
C GLN A 125 -14.88 -4.15 7.87
N GLY A 126 -14.44 -2.91 7.67
CA GLY A 126 -13.56 -2.52 6.56
C GLY A 126 -12.19 -3.19 6.66
N ALA A 127 -11.59 -3.22 7.86
CA ALA A 127 -10.33 -3.90 8.12
C ALA A 127 -10.44 -5.41 7.86
N ARG A 128 -11.57 -6.04 8.22
CA ARG A 128 -11.81 -7.46 7.97
C ARG A 128 -11.82 -7.75 6.47
N ARG A 129 -12.60 -6.97 5.72
CA ARG A 129 -12.67 -7.08 4.26
C ARG A 129 -11.30 -6.91 3.63
N LEU A 130 -10.55 -5.89 4.04
CA LEU A 130 -9.21 -5.61 3.51
C LEU A 130 -8.23 -6.77 3.80
N CYS A 131 -8.23 -7.32 5.02
CA CYS A 131 -7.40 -8.47 5.35
C CYS A 131 -7.80 -9.74 4.59
N GLU A 132 -9.09 -9.96 4.36
CA GLU A 132 -9.58 -11.10 3.57
C GLU A 132 -9.15 -10.97 2.10
N GLU A 133 -9.28 -9.77 1.51
CA GLU A 133 -8.82 -9.46 0.16
C GLU A 133 -7.29 -9.64 0.04
N GLN A 134 -6.51 -9.11 1.00
CA GLN A 134 -5.05 -9.28 1.02
C GLN A 134 -4.63 -10.75 1.11
N ARG A 135 -5.27 -11.54 1.99
CA ARG A 135 -4.97 -12.98 2.10
C ARG A 135 -5.34 -13.75 0.84
N ARG A 136 -6.43 -13.37 0.18
CA ARG A 136 -6.86 -13.97 -1.08
C ARG A 136 -5.85 -13.68 -2.18
N ALA A 137 -5.43 -12.43 -2.33
CA ALA A 137 -4.43 -12.03 -3.33
C ALA A 137 -3.09 -12.78 -3.12
N VAL A 138 -2.60 -12.86 -1.88
CA VAL A 138 -1.37 -13.61 -1.57
C VAL A 138 -1.50 -15.10 -1.90
N ARG A 139 -2.67 -15.71 -1.65
CA ARG A 139 -2.92 -17.11 -2.02
C ARG A 139 -2.93 -17.30 -3.54
N GLU A 140 -3.68 -16.47 -4.25
CA GLU A 140 -3.77 -16.53 -5.71
C GLU A 140 -2.39 -16.34 -6.37
N GLU A 141 -1.56 -15.41 -5.86
CA GLU A 141 -0.18 -15.24 -6.30
C GLU A 141 0.69 -16.47 -6.01
N SER A 142 0.56 -17.06 -4.81
CA SER A 142 1.33 -18.26 -4.45
C SER A 142 0.93 -19.47 -5.30
N GLU A 143 -0.37 -19.64 -5.59
CA GLU A 143 -0.88 -20.70 -6.45
C GLU A 143 -0.46 -20.49 -7.92
N ALA A 144 -0.45 -19.25 -8.40
CA ALA A 144 0.00 -18.93 -9.75
C ALA A 144 1.50 -19.25 -9.94
N LYS A 145 2.33 -18.89 -8.95
CA LYS A 145 3.77 -19.23 -8.95
C LYS A 145 4.00 -20.74 -8.92
N LEU A 146 3.20 -21.49 -8.14
CA LEU A 146 3.30 -22.95 -8.10
C LEU A 146 2.96 -23.56 -9.47
N ARG A 147 1.89 -23.10 -10.12
CA ARG A 147 1.53 -23.55 -11.48
C ARG A 147 2.57 -23.25 -12.54
N GLU A 148 3.28 -22.13 -12.40
CA GLU A 148 4.40 -21.78 -13.28
C GLU A 148 5.56 -22.76 -13.11
N LEU A 149 5.90 -23.11 -11.85
CA LEU A 149 6.94 -24.09 -11.56
C LEU A 149 6.58 -25.50 -12.06
N GLU A 150 5.31 -25.90 -11.97
CA GLU A 150 4.83 -27.20 -12.48
C GLU A 150 4.85 -27.31 -14.02
N GLN A 151 4.88 -26.18 -14.73
CA GLN A 151 4.95 -26.16 -16.21
C GLN A 151 6.39 -26.18 -16.74
N LEU A 152 7.38 -26.04 -15.86
CA LEU A 152 8.77 -26.16 -16.27
C LEU A 152 9.06 -27.61 -16.64
N PRO A 153 9.80 -27.85 -17.74
CA PRO A 153 10.26 -29.19 -18.08
C PRO A 153 11.09 -29.73 -16.90
N ASP A 154 10.98 -31.04 -16.67
CA ASP A 154 11.83 -31.72 -15.69
C ASP A 154 13.29 -31.36 -15.98
N ILE A 155 14.06 -31.09 -14.93
CA ILE A 155 15.50 -30.86 -15.06
C ILE A 155 16.08 -32.20 -15.48
N ASP A 156 16.46 -32.34 -16.75
CA ASP A 156 17.18 -33.51 -17.23
C ASP A 156 18.45 -33.67 -16.40
N GLU A 157 18.54 -34.73 -15.58
CA GLU A 157 19.77 -35.11 -14.85
C GLU A 157 20.86 -35.65 -15.79
N ASP A 158 20.60 -35.70 -17.11
CA ASP A 158 21.45 -36.33 -18.12
C ASP A 158 22.37 -35.34 -18.87
N ASP A 159 23.02 -34.41 -18.15
CA ASP A 159 24.26 -33.78 -18.65
C ASP A 159 25.51 -34.46 -18.05
N GLU A 160 25.46 -35.79 -17.85
CA GLU A 160 26.66 -36.62 -18.00
C GLU A 160 26.85 -36.94 -19.49
N GLY A 161 27.21 -35.91 -20.26
CA GLY A 161 27.77 -36.05 -21.61
C GLY A 161 29.14 -36.72 -21.59
N GLY A 162 29.19 -37.97 -21.17
CA GLY A 162 30.25 -38.90 -21.51
C GLY A 162 30.02 -39.44 -22.92
N ALA A 163 30.79 -38.95 -23.90
CA ALA A 163 31.17 -39.73 -25.09
C ALA A 163 32.30 -38.98 -25.82
N THR A 164 33.54 -39.42 -25.57
CA THR A 164 34.40 -40.14 -26.53
C THR A 164 35.17 -39.19 -27.45
N ASP A 165 36.40 -38.85 -27.04
CA ASP A 165 37.43 -38.35 -27.95
C ASP A 165 37.60 -39.33 -29.10
N THR A 166 37.42 -38.79 -30.30
CA THR A 166 37.48 -39.43 -31.60
C THR A 166 38.89 -39.98 -31.85
N ASP A 167 38.99 -41.31 -31.96
CA ASP A 167 40.07 -41.99 -32.68
C ASP A 167 39.64 -42.12 -34.14
N ASP A 168 40.38 -41.50 -35.06
CA ASP A 168 40.46 -41.76 -36.52
C ASP A 168 41.40 -40.67 -37.13
N GLY A 169 42.69 -40.96 -37.37
CA GLY A 169 43.25 -41.33 -38.70
C GLY A 169 43.85 -40.08 -39.40
N ASP A 170 44.97 -40.04 -40.13
CA ASP A 170 45.75 -41.04 -40.85
C ASP A 170 47.11 -40.43 -41.29
N GLU A 171 47.97 -41.31 -41.85
CA GLU A 171 49.05 -41.03 -42.82
C GLU A 171 48.65 -40.14 -44.01
#